data_AF-A0A3C0NSG0-F1
#
_entry.id   AF-A0A3C0NSG0-F1
#
_cell.length_a   1.000
_cell.length_b   1.000
_cell.length_c   1.000
_cell.angle_alpha   90.00
_cell.angle_beta   90.00
_cell.angle_gamma   90.00
#
_symmetry.space_group_name_H-M   'P 1'
#
loop_
_entity.id
_entity.type
_entity.pdbx_description
1 polymer ?
#
loop_
_entity_poly.entity_id
_entity_poly.type
_entity_poly.pdbx_seq_one_letter_code
_entity_poly.pdbx_strand_id
1 'polypeptide(L)'
;HGQLGPFYSSGAVGLTKDGMIAVKDASAVPLKDRGALNGLVSSENADRADLYKEIANANGHPEWQAEIQSTFAGRWIDKAQAGWYYQGAGGWVKK
;
A
#
# COMPACT_ATOMS: atom_id res chain seq x y z
N HIS A 1 -5.67 -7.99 -0.12
CA HIS A 1 -6.56 -6.79 -0.08
C HIS A 1 -7.98 -6.97 0.48
N GLY A 2 -8.61 -8.16 0.52
CA GLY A 2 -10.03 -8.27 0.92
C GLY A 2 -10.37 -7.64 2.28
N GLN A 3 -9.49 -7.78 3.27
CA GLN A 3 -9.67 -7.19 4.60
C GLN A 3 -9.32 -5.69 4.68
N LEU A 4 -8.55 -5.15 3.71
CA LEU A 4 -8.21 -3.72 3.63
C LEU A 4 -9.25 -2.90 2.88
N GLY A 5 -10.12 -3.54 2.09
CA GLY A 5 -11.16 -2.90 1.29
C GLY A 5 -11.99 -1.86 2.07
N PRO A 6 -12.57 -2.22 3.23
CA PRO A 6 -13.35 -1.26 4.03
C PRO A 6 -12.54 -0.04 4.48
N PHE A 7 -11.25 -0.20 4.77
CA PHE A 7 -10.38 0.89 5.21
C PHE A 7 -9.94 1.80 4.06
N TYR A 8 -9.83 1.26 2.84
CA TYR A 8 -9.69 2.08 1.64
C TYR A 8 -10.96 2.88 1.37
N SER A 9 -12.13 2.24 1.46
CA SER A 9 -13.43 2.90 1.26
C SER A 9 -13.69 4.01 2.28
N SER A 10 -13.27 3.85 3.54
CA SER A 10 -13.40 4.89 4.56
C SER A 10 -12.34 5.99 4.47
N GLY A 11 -11.30 5.82 3.65
CA GLY A 11 -10.18 6.73 3.55
C GLY A 11 -9.21 6.69 4.73
N ALA A 12 -9.31 5.64 5.55
CA ALA A 12 -8.40 5.38 6.67
C ALA A 12 -7.00 4.97 6.20
N VAL A 13 -6.91 4.23 5.08
CA VAL A 13 -5.65 3.88 4.43
C VAL A 13 -5.57 4.42 3.01
N GLY A 14 -4.35 4.49 2.49
CA GLY A 14 -4.10 4.84 1.10
C GLY A 14 -2.79 4.23 0.60
N LEU A 15 -2.57 4.33 -0.71
CA LEU A 15 -1.34 3.90 -1.34
C LEU A 15 -0.26 4.97 -1.20
N THR A 16 0.93 4.60 -0.77
CA THR A 16 2.09 5.52 -0.72
C THR A 16 2.69 5.70 -2.11
N LYS A 17 3.56 6.71 -2.26
CA LYS A 17 4.23 7.01 -3.55
C LYS A 17 5.07 5.85 -4.09
N ASP A 18 5.56 5.00 -3.19
CA ASP A 18 6.36 3.81 -3.45
C ASP A 18 5.52 2.52 -3.47
N GLY A 19 4.20 2.64 -3.57
CA GLY A 19 3.34 1.49 -3.83
C GLY A 19 3.08 0.60 -2.63
N MET A 20 3.33 1.10 -1.43
CA MET A 20 2.96 0.45 -0.16
C MET A 20 1.64 1.00 0.36
N ILE A 21 1.22 0.52 1.51
CA ILE A 21 -0.02 0.94 2.18
C ILE A 21 0.36 1.66 3.46
N ALA A 22 -0.28 2.80 3.72
CA ALA A 22 -0.13 3.51 4.96
C ALA A 22 -1.50 3.88 5.55
N VAL A 23 -1.55 3.95 6.88
CA VAL A 23 -2.67 4.56 7.58
C VAL A 23 -2.59 6.07 7.36
N LYS A 24 -3.52 6.58 6.54
CA LYS A 24 -3.69 8.00 6.25
C LYS A 24 -4.41 8.72 7.39
N ASP A 25 -5.47 8.11 7.90
CA ASP A 25 -6.33 8.68 8.91
C ASP A 25 -6.83 7.61 9.89
N ALA A 26 -6.12 7.47 11.01
CA ALA A 26 -6.52 6.55 12.07
C ALA A 26 -7.82 7.00 12.78
N SER A 27 -8.19 8.28 12.70
CA SER A 27 -9.42 8.80 13.33
C SER A 27 -10.69 8.30 12.63
N ALA A 28 -10.58 7.95 11.35
CA ALA A 28 -11.63 7.29 10.57
C ALA A 28 -11.91 5.83 11.00
N VAL A 29 -11.18 5.31 11.99
CA VAL A 29 -11.31 3.93 12.49
C VAL A 29 -11.54 3.93 14.00
N PRO A 30 -12.55 3.18 14.51
CA PRO A 30 -12.78 3.03 15.94
C PRO A 30 -11.52 2.53 16.65
N LEU A 31 -11.25 3.06 17.86
CA LEU A 31 -10.02 2.77 18.60
C LEU A 31 -9.73 1.27 18.73
N LYS A 32 -10.77 0.46 18.99
CA LYS A 32 -10.68 -1.00 19.13
C LYS A 32 -10.16 -1.72 17.87
N ASP A 33 -10.33 -1.13 16.69
CA ASP A 33 -10.00 -1.75 15.40
C ASP A 33 -8.63 -1.27 14.87
N ARG A 34 -8.02 -0.24 15.47
CA ARG A 34 -6.76 0.34 14.99
C ARG A 34 -5.56 -0.62 15.10
N GLY A 35 -5.54 -1.46 16.13
CA GLY A 35 -4.51 -2.49 16.28
C GLY A 35 -4.55 -3.51 15.14
N ALA A 36 -5.75 -4.00 14.82
CA ALA A 36 -5.96 -4.91 13.70
C ALA A 36 -5.61 -4.25 12.35
N LEU A 37 -5.97 -2.97 12.15
CA LEU A 37 -5.60 -2.22 10.96
C LEU A 37 -4.08 -2.16 10.77
N ASN A 38 -3.33 -1.79 11.81
CA ASN A 38 -1.88 -1.72 11.73
C ASN A 38 -1.25 -3.08 11.41
N GLY A 39 -1.80 -4.17 11.98
CA GLY A 39 -1.38 -5.53 11.65
C GLY A 39 -1.63 -5.88 10.18
N LEU A 40 -2.81 -5.55 9.64
CA LEU A 40 -3.14 -5.77 8.23
C LEU A 40 -2.23 -4.98 7.29
N VAL A 41 -1.97 -3.71 7.61
CA VAL A 41 -1.04 -2.87 6.82
C VAL A 41 0.37 -3.45 6.85
N SER A 42 0.84 -3.86 8.01
CA SER A 42 2.18 -4.47 8.15
C SER A 42 2.29 -5.78 7.36
N SER A 43 1.29 -6.65 7.46
CA SER A 43 1.29 -7.95 6.76
C SER A 43 1.30 -7.75 5.25
N GLU A 44 0.40 -6.91 4.72
CA GLU A 44 0.31 -6.71 3.26
C GLU A 44 1.56 -6.02 2.70
N ASN A 45 2.19 -5.12 3.46
CA ASN A 45 3.46 -4.52 3.03
C ASN A 45 4.64 -5.52 3.09
N ALA A 46 4.66 -6.43 4.07
CA ALA A 46 5.64 -7.51 4.12
C ALA A 46 5.49 -8.45 2.92
N ASP A 47 4.26 -8.89 2.63
CA ASP A 47 3.96 -9.73 1.47
C ASP A 47 4.39 -9.07 0.15
N ARG A 48 4.18 -7.76 0.00
CA ARG A 48 4.65 -6.98 -1.17
C ARG A 48 6.17 -6.92 -1.24
N ALA A 49 6.85 -6.65 -0.13
CA ALA A 49 8.30 -6.56 -0.09
C ALA A 49 8.96 -7.91 -0.42
N ASP A 50 8.43 -9.00 0.13
CA ASP A 50 8.87 -10.36 -0.16
C ASP A 50 8.64 -10.71 -1.63
N LEU A 51 7.48 -10.38 -2.20
CA LEU A 51 7.22 -10.57 -3.62
C LEU A 51 8.27 -9.87 -4.50
N TYR A 52 8.57 -8.60 -4.22
CA TYR A 52 9.55 -7.86 -5.03
C TYR A 52 10.96 -8.43 -4.89
N LYS A 53 11.33 -8.86 -3.69
CA LYS A 53 12.60 -9.55 -3.43
C LYS A 53 12.69 -10.87 -4.19
N GLU A 54 11.64 -11.69 -4.16
CA GLU A 54 11.62 -12.97 -4.87
C GLU A 54 11.66 -12.79 -6.39
N ILE A 55 10.98 -11.77 -6.93
CA ILE A 55 11.11 -11.41 -8.36
C ILE A 55 12.55 -11.00 -8.68
N ALA A 56 13.18 -10.15 -7.86
CA ALA A 56 14.55 -9.70 -8.06
C ALA A 56 15.53 -10.89 -8.07
N ASN A 57 15.41 -11.77 -7.08
CA ASN A 57 16.23 -12.99 -6.95
C ASN A 57 16.03 -13.95 -8.11
N ALA A 58 14.77 -14.20 -8.52
CA ALA A 58 14.45 -15.08 -9.63
C ALA A 58 15.02 -14.59 -10.98
N ASN A 59 15.25 -13.28 -11.11
CA ASN A 59 15.90 -12.67 -12.27
C ASN A 59 17.43 -12.58 -12.13
N GLY A 60 18.03 -13.05 -11.02
CA GLY A 60 19.47 -12.97 -10.79
C GLY A 60 19.99 -11.57 -10.44
N HIS A 61 19.08 -10.63 -10.13
CA HIS A 61 19.39 -9.23 -9.86
C HIS A 61 18.73 -8.76 -8.56
N PRO A 62 19.23 -9.18 -7.37
CA PRO A 62 18.66 -8.77 -6.08
C PRO A 62 18.60 -7.25 -5.90
N GLU A 63 19.50 -6.50 -6.55
CA GLU A 63 19.54 -5.04 -6.55
C GLU A 63 18.32 -4.38 -7.20
N TRP A 64 17.57 -5.11 -8.04
CA TRP A 64 16.38 -4.58 -8.72
C TRP A 64 15.16 -4.44 -7.83
N GLN A 65 15.19 -4.93 -6.58
CA GLN A 65 14.01 -4.91 -5.71
C GLN A 65 13.35 -3.52 -5.62
N ALA A 66 14.14 -2.45 -5.48
CA ALA A 66 13.63 -1.08 -5.40
C ALA A 66 13.00 -0.58 -6.72
N GLU A 67 13.59 -0.95 -7.86
CA GLU A 67 13.07 -0.60 -9.18
C GLU A 67 11.78 -1.37 -9.50
N ILE A 68 11.74 -2.65 -9.15
CA ILE A 68 10.55 -3.50 -9.23
C ILE A 68 9.43 -2.87 -8.40
N GLN A 69 9.71 -2.52 -7.14
CA GLN A 69 8.75 -1.85 -6.27
C GLN A 69 8.21 -0.56 -6.92
N SER A 70 9.08 0.29 -7.46
CA SER A 70 8.69 1.54 -8.13
C SER A 70 7.76 1.28 -9.34
N THR A 71 8.05 0.25 -10.13
CA THR A 71 7.22 -0.15 -11.28
C THR A 71 5.83 -0.62 -10.83
N PHE A 72 5.76 -1.42 -9.77
CA PHE A 72 4.48 -1.85 -9.20
C PHE A 72 3.73 -0.70 -8.53
N ALA A 73 4.42 0.27 -7.93
CA ALA A 73 3.81 1.44 -7.31
C ALA A 73 2.90 2.21 -8.27
N GLY A 74 3.42 2.52 -9.47
CA GLY A 74 2.62 3.17 -10.52
C GLY A 74 1.38 2.34 -10.87
N ARG A 75 1.55 1.02 -11.08
CA ARG A 75 0.43 0.11 -11.40
C ARG A 75 -0.61 0.05 -10.27
N TRP A 76 -0.20 0.02 -9.01
CA TRP A 76 -1.14 0.00 -7.88
C TRP A 76 -1.97 1.28 -7.82
N ILE A 77 -1.33 2.44 -8.01
CA ILE A 77 -2.00 3.73 -8.04
C ILE A 77 -2.95 3.81 -9.24
N ASP A 78 -2.54 3.34 -10.42
CA ASP A 78 -3.38 3.29 -11.62
C ASP A 78 -4.60 2.38 -11.46
N LYS A 79 -4.46 1.29 -10.69
CA LYS A 79 -5.54 0.34 -10.39
C LYS A 79 -6.38 0.70 -9.16
N ALA A 80 -5.98 1.71 -8.38
CA ALA A 80 -6.77 2.18 -7.25
C ALA A 80 -8.18 2.57 -7.72
N GLN A 81 -9.20 2.22 -6.93
CA GLN A 81 -10.59 2.51 -7.26
C GLN A 81 -10.92 3.99 -7.02
N ALA A 82 -11.96 4.50 -7.67
CA ALA A 82 -12.48 5.83 -7.40
C ALA A 82 -12.82 5.97 -5.90
N GLY A 83 -12.42 7.08 -5.29
CA GLY A 83 -12.58 7.37 -3.88
C GLY A 83 -11.44 6.90 -2.99
N TRP A 84 -10.52 6.06 -3.47
CA TRP A 84 -9.32 5.67 -2.71
C TRP A 84 -8.31 6.81 -2.64
N TYR A 85 -7.48 6.82 -1.60
CA TYR A 85 -6.39 7.78 -1.46
C TYR A 85 -5.05 7.21 -1.91
N TYR A 86 -4.22 8.05 -2.52
CA TYR A 86 -2.81 7.76 -2.79
C TYR A 86 -1.94 9.00 -2.52
N GLN A 87 -0.64 8.83 -2.26
CA GLN A 87 0.29 9.94 -2.09
C GLN A 87 0.76 10.45 -3.46
N GLY A 88 0.38 11.69 -3.79
CA GLY A 88 0.94 12.47 -4.88
C GLY A 88 2.05 13.41 -4.40
N ALA A 89 2.51 14.31 -5.28
CA ALA A 89 3.62 15.22 -4.99
C ALA A 89 3.38 16.17 -3.81
N GLY A 90 2.11 16.55 -3.57
CA GLY A 90 1.72 17.48 -2.50
C GLY A 90 1.07 16.81 -1.27
N GLY A 91 1.13 15.47 -1.17
CA GLY A 91 0.48 14.71 -0.11
C GLY A 91 -0.66 13.81 -0.63
N TRP A 92 -1.64 13.51 0.23
CA TRP A 92 -2.72 12.59 -0.10
C TRP A 92 -3.69 13.17 -1.13
N VAL A 93 -3.89 12.45 -2.23
CA VAL A 93 -4.85 12.74 -3.30
C VAL A 93 -5.94 11.68 -3.27
N LYS A 94 -7.19 12.10 -3.40
CA LYS A 94 -8.33 11.20 -3.59
C LYS A 94 -8.50 10.95 -5.08
N LYS A 95 -8.54 9.68 -5.49
CA LYS A 95 -8.78 9.28 -6.87
C LYS A 95 -10.25 9.37 -7.25
#